data_AF-A0A1B1LQH4-F1
#
_entry.id   AF-A0A1B1LQH4-F1
#
_cell.length_a   1.000
_cell.length_b   1.000
_cell.length_c   1.000
_cell.angle_alpha   90.00
_cell.angle_beta   90.00
_cell.angle_gamma   90.00
#
_symmetry.space_group_name_H-M   'P 1'
#
loop_
_entity.id
_entity.type
_entity.pdbx_description
1 polymer ?
#
loop_
_entity_poly.entity_id
_entity_poly.type
_entity_poly.pdbx_seq_one_letter_code
_entity_poly.pdbx_strand_id
1 'polypeptide(L)'
;MFIVVNRSSLSLDDIKMGERWLNECQLLETNINNGLFDEPTNKVNCNGVIENIPKYSYDDYTTEWLLYHQRNENLKHAGLTSKLSS
;
A
#
# COMPACT_ATOMS: atom_id res chain seq x y z
N MET A 1 -28.58 2.53 -6.28
CA MET A 1 -27.83 1.67 -5.35
C MET A 1 -26.51 2.37 -5.07
N PHE A 2 -26.32 2.92 -3.87
CA PHE A 2 -25.03 3.47 -3.47
C PHE A 2 -24.23 2.31 -2.87
N ILE A 3 -23.12 1.94 -3.49
CA ILE A 3 -22.16 1.05 -2.84
C ILE A 3 -21.49 1.91 -1.77
N VAL A 4 -21.88 1.71 -0.52
CA VAL A 4 -21.14 2.25 0.62
C VAL A 4 -19.89 1.38 0.74
N VAL A 5 -18.78 1.85 0.18
CA VAL A 5 -17.47 1.23 0.41
C VAL A 5 -17.11 1.54 1.87
N ASN A 6 -17.32 0.56 2.76
CA ASN A 6 -16.78 0.61 4.10
C ASN A 6 -15.25 0.48 3.95
N ARG A 7 -14.55 1.61 3.76
CA ARG A 7 -13.08 1.62 3.75
C ARG A 7 -12.66 1.34 5.18
N SER A 8 -12.47 0.07 5.52
CA SER A 8 -11.92 -0.36 6.80
C SER A 8 -10.64 0.45 7.03
N SER A 9 -10.49 1.02 8.23
CA SER A 9 -9.23 1.69 8.60
C SER A 9 -8.09 0.69 8.42
N LEU A 10 -7.10 1.03 7.59
CA LEU A 10 -5.93 0.18 7.40
C LEU A 10 -5.21 -0.02 8.74
N SER A 11 -4.73 -1.25 8.96
CA SER A 11 -3.88 -1.58 10.09
C SER A 11 -2.44 -1.11 9.84
N LEU A 12 -1.63 -1.08 10.89
CA LEU A 12 -0.18 -0.81 10.74
C LEU A 12 0.51 -1.87 9.88
N ASP A 13 0.03 -3.11 9.92
CA ASP A 13 0.62 -4.20 9.12
C ASP A 13 0.26 -4.05 7.64
N ASP A 14 -0.93 -3.54 7.31
CA ASP A 14 -1.29 -3.19 5.93
C ASP A 14 -0.34 -2.10 5.39
N ILE A 15 -0.08 -1.06 6.19
CA ILE A 15 0.84 0.02 5.80
C ILE A 15 2.27 -0.50 5.59
N LYS A 16 2.77 -1.37 6.48
CA LYS A 16 4.09 -2.02 6.32
C LYS A 16 4.15 -2.91 5.08
N MET A 17 3.04 -3.54 4.70
CA MET A 17 2.98 -4.29 3.47
C MET A 17 3.12 -3.37 2.25
N GLY A 18 2.51 -2.18 2.29
CA GLY A 18 2.73 -1.13 1.31
C GLY A 18 4.20 -0.70 1.20
N GLU A 19 4.89 -0.54 2.33
CA GLU A 19 6.34 -0.28 2.36
C GLU A 19 7.13 -1.40 1.66
N ARG A 20 6.88 -2.65 2.05
CA ARG A 20 7.54 -3.84 1.47
C ARG A 20 7.36 -3.86 -0.05
N TRP A 21 6.13 -3.70 -0.52
CA TRP A 21 5.85 -3.77 -1.96
C TRP A 21 6.55 -2.65 -2.75
N LEU A 22 6.66 -1.44 -2.21
CA LEU A 22 7.34 -0.34 -2.88
C LEU A 22 8.87 -0.49 -2.88
N ASN A 23 9.44 -1.08 -1.83
CA ASN A 23 10.89 -1.13 -1.64
C ASN A 23 11.54 -2.45 -2.13
N GLU A 24 10.82 -3.57 -2.01
CA GLU A 24 11.37 -4.91 -2.26
C GLU A 24 10.82 -5.55 -3.53
N CYS A 25 9.77 -5.00 -4.12
CA CYS A 25 9.09 -5.61 -5.25
C CYS A 25 9.15 -4.74 -6.52
N GLN A 26 9.34 -5.39 -7.66
CA GLN A 26 9.19 -4.80 -8.97
C GLN A 26 7.78 -5.07 -9.49
N LEU A 27 7.04 -4.00 -9.81
CA LEU A 27 5.75 -4.11 -10.47
C LEU A 27 5.95 -4.62 -11.91
N LEU A 28 5.40 -5.79 -12.24
CA LEU A 28 5.52 -6.40 -13.56
C LEU A 28 4.32 -6.08 -14.44
N GLU A 29 3.12 -6.15 -13.88
CA GLU A 29 1.87 -5.93 -14.58
C GLU A 29 0.80 -5.44 -13.60
N THR A 30 -0.08 -4.56 -14.05
CA THR A 30 -1.11 -3.94 -13.21
C THR A 30 -2.49 -4.21 -13.74
N ASN A 31 -3.48 -4.28 -12.85
CA ASN A 31 -4.89 -4.39 -13.21
C ASN A 31 -5.18 -5.63 -14.09
N ILE A 32 -4.54 -6.76 -13.75
CA ILE A 32 -4.80 -8.04 -14.38
C ILE A 32 -6.23 -8.45 -14.05
N ASN A 33 -7.04 -8.58 -15.08
CA ASN A 33 -8.39 -9.08 -14.97
C ASN A 33 -8.35 -10.60 -14.82
N ASN A 34 -8.74 -11.10 -13.64
CA ASN A 34 -8.73 -12.52 -13.34
C ASN A 34 -10.03 -13.23 -13.77
N GLY A 35 -11.05 -12.47 -14.17
CA GLY A 35 -12.37 -12.99 -14.52
C GLY A 35 -13.45 -11.96 -14.19
N LEU A 36 -14.67 -12.18 -14.70
CA LEU A 36 -15.80 -11.26 -14.50
C LEU A 36 -16.23 -11.09 -13.03
N PHE A 37 -15.89 -12.05 -12.17
CA PHE A 37 -16.28 -12.07 -10.75
C PHE A 37 -15.09 -11.90 -9.80
N ASP A 38 -13.87 -11.83 -10.32
CA ASP A 38 -12.65 -11.78 -9.52
C ASP A 38 -12.13 -10.35 -9.44
N GLU A 39 -11.58 -9.98 -8.28
CA GLU A 39 -10.94 -8.69 -8.13
C GLU A 39 -9.67 -8.61 -9.01
N PRO A 40 -9.43 -7.44 -9.65
CA PRO A 40 -8.23 -7.26 -10.44
C PRO A 40 -6.99 -7.29 -9.54
N THR A 41 -5.92 -7.88 -10.03
CA THR A 41 -4.65 -7.99 -9.28
C THR A 41 -3.51 -7.26 -9.99
N ASN A 42 -2.54 -6.80 -9.21
CA ASN A 42 -1.22 -6.41 -9.69
C ASN A 42 -0.28 -7.60 -9.53
N LYS A 43 0.56 -7.85 -10.54
CA LYS A 43 1.61 -8.86 -10.49
C LYS A 43 2.93 -8.18 -10.18
N VAL A 44 3.59 -8.65 -9.14
CA VAL A 44 4.87 -8.12 -8.69
C VAL A 44 5.91 -9.22 -8.61
N ASN A 45 7.18 -8.83 -8.69
CA ASN A 45 8.32 -9.68 -8.41
C ASN A 45 9.06 -9.16 -7.18
N CYS A 46 8.92 -9.85 -6.06
CA CYS A 46 9.60 -9.53 -4.81
C CYS A 46 10.81 -10.45 -4.68
N ASN A 47 12.00 -9.97 -5.04
CA ASN A 47 13.27 -10.71 -4.91
C ASN A 47 13.27 -12.11 -5.54
N GLY A 48 12.69 -12.26 -6.73
CA GLY A 48 12.60 -13.53 -7.46
C GLY A 48 11.31 -14.32 -7.19
N VAL A 49 10.47 -13.88 -6.27
CA VAL A 49 9.15 -14.46 -5.98
C VAL A 49 8.07 -13.66 -6.70
N ILE A 50 7.29 -14.33 -7.55
CA ILE A 50 6.16 -13.70 -8.23
C ILE A 50 4.91 -13.80 -7.35
N GLU A 51 4.33 -12.66 -7.00
CA GLU A 51 3.12 -12.53 -6.19
C GLU A 51 2.02 -11.81 -6.99
N ASN A 52 0.76 -12.25 -6.83
CA ASN A 52 -0.42 -11.54 -7.32
C ASN A 52 -1.11 -10.88 -6.13
N ILE A 53 -1.21 -9.55 -6.16
CA ILE A 53 -1.74 -8.74 -5.07
C ILE A 53 -3.05 -8.10 -5.54
N PRO A 54 -4.14 -8.13 -4.77
CA PRO A 54 -5.35 -7.38 -5.11
C PRO A 54 -5.01 -5.92 -5.37
N LYS A 55 -5.44 -5.39 -6.53
CA LYS A 55 -5.11 -4.03 -6.94
C LYS A 55 -5.52 -3.01 -5.88
N TYR A 56 -6.71 -3.21 -5.32
CA TYR A 56 -7.25 -2.34 -4.28
C TYR A 56 -6.33 -2.29 -3.06
N SER A 57 -5.89 -3.44 -2.54
CA SER A 57 -4.94 -3.51 -1.43
C SER A 57 -3.61 -2.88 -1.77
N TYR A 58 -3.05 -3.16 -2.97
CA TYR A 58 -1.79 -2.55 -3.40
C TYR A 58 -1.88 -1.03 -3.40
N ASP A 59 -2.92 -0.47 -4.03
CA ASP A 59 -3.09 0.98 -4.16
C ASP A 59 -3.30 1.64 -2.79
N ASP A 60 -4.18 1.10 -1.96
CA ASP A 60 -4.49 1.67 -0.64
C ASP A 60 -3.25 1.62 0.28
N TYR A 61 -2.56 0.49 0.34
CA TYR A 61 -1.50 0.28 1.33
C TYR A 61 -0.25 1.10 0.97
N THR A 62 0.10 1.11 -0.32
CA THR A 62 1.23 1.90 -0.82
C THR A 62 0.97 3.40 -0.71
N THR A 63 -0.26 3.85 -0.97
CA THR A 63 -0.65 5.26 -0.79
C THR A 63 -0.54 5.70 0.66
N GLU A 64 -1.09 4.91 1.60
CA GLU A 64 -1.02 5.26 3.03
C GLU A 64 0.42 5.23 3.55
N TRP A 65 1.28 4.32 3.07
CA TRP A 65 2.71 4.35 3.38
C TRP A 65 3.39 5.64 2.88
N LEU A 66 3.15 6.04 1.63
CA LEU A 66 3.74 7.27 1.08
C LEU A 66 3.29 8.51 1.85
N LEU A 67 2.02 8.58 2.27
CA LEU A 67 1.50 9.67 3.09
C LEU A 67 2.11 9.68 4.50
N TYR A 68 2.25 8.51 5.13
CA TYR A 68 2.91 8.37 6.42
C TYR A 68 4.37 8.83 6.34
N HIS A 69 5.12 8.35 5.34
CA HIS A 69 6.51 8.70 5.13
C HIS A 69 6.69 10.20 4.87
N GLN A 70 5.90 10.78 3.96
CA GLN A 70 5.93 12.21 3.65
C GLN A 70 5.62 13.07 4.87
N ARG A 71 4.61 12.69 5.67
CA ARG A 71 4.27 13.42 6.90
C ARG A 71 5.45 13.43 7.87
N ASN A 72 6.09 12.29 8.05
CA ASN A 72 7.23 12.18 8.96
C ASN A 72 8.44 12.98 8.47
N GLU A 73 8.74 12.95 7.17
CA GLU A 73 9.79 13.79 6.59
C GLU A 73 9.47 15.28 6.75
N ASN A 74 8.24 15.70 6.50
CA ASN A 74 7.80 17.08 6.72
C ASN A 74 7.95 17.51 8.19
N LEU A 75 7.62 16.63 9.15
CA LEU A 75 7.80 16.91 10.58
C LEU A 75 9.27 17.07 10.96
N LYS A 76 10.17 16.26 10.39
CA LYS A 76 11.62 16.42 10.55
C LYS A 76 12.10 17.77 10.02
N HIS A 77 11.65 18.15 8.82
CA HIS A 77 12.01 19.43 8.19
C HIS A 77 11.47 20.63 8.95
N ALA A 78 10.28 20.51 9.57
CA ALA A 78 9.69 21.54 10.41
C ALA A 78 10.33 21.64 11.82
N GLY A 79 11.30 20.80 12.16
CA GLY A 79 11.90 20.74 13.49
C GLY A 79 10.94 20.25 14.59
N LEU A 80 9.84 19.61 14.20
CA LEU A 80 8.72 19.20 15.07
C LEU A 80 8.80 17.73 15.49
N THR A 81 10.00 17.15 15.67
CA THR A 81 10.12 15.80 16.21
C THR A 81 9.97 15.82 17.74
N SER A 82 8.80 16.17 18.25
CA SER A 82 8.45 15.89 19.65
C SER A 82 7.90 14.46 19.75
N LYS A 83 8.74 13.54 20.21
CA LYS A 83 8.41 12.27 20.88
C LYS A 83 7.11 11.59 20.43
N LEU A 84 7.20 10.71 19.44
CA LEU A 84 6.30 9.55 19.34
C LEU A 84 7.13 8.29 19.53
N SER A 85 7.63 8.14 20.75
CA SER A 85 8.07 6.86 21.31
C SER A 85 7.49 6.79 22.72
N SER A 86 6.34 6.15 22.84
CA SER A 86 5.88 5.54 24.09
C SER A 86 5.64 4.07 23.82
#